data_AF-A0A285VHR8-F1
#
_entry.id   AF-A0A285VHR8-F1
#
_cell.length_a   1.000
_cell.length_b   1.000
_cell.length_c   1.000
_cell.angle_alpha   90.00
_cell.angle_beta   90.00
_cell.angle_gamma   90.00
#
_symmetry.space_group_name_H-M   'P 1'
#
loop_
_entity.id
_entity.type
_entity.pdbx_description
1 polymer ?
#
loop_
_entity_poly.entity_id
_entity_poly.type
_entity_poly.pdbx_seq_one_letter_code
_entity_poly.pdbx_strand_id
1 'polypeptide(L)'
;MTKFSVGPVISDHLGTLEDERTHTARWQDWAMLYGLPAAAGAPLAIWNVQLQGIGEVVGGLAILAGFLFGLVVFVFQLRLQVTADPRVAPQGLLPRLLDQLFANVSYAVLVGFMTVGVSIAASATRSLDAKTGDLMAVNRWWSAVLVLLFAHLMLLLAMSLKRLRRAYQELKR
;
A
#
# COMPACT_ATOMS: atom_id res chain seq x y z
N MET A 1 3.86 16.87 18.63
CA MET A 1 3.87 16.08 17.38
C MET A 1 5.28 16.10 16.81
N THR A 2 5.93 14.95 16.70
CA THR A 2 7.30 14.83 16.19
C THR A 2 7.30 14.96 14.67
N LYS A 3 8.23 15.69 14.06
CA LYS A 3 8.26 15.95 12.60
C LYS A 3 8.31 14.68 11.72
N PHE A 4 8.68 13.53 12.29
CA PHE A 4 8.74 12.21 11.64
C PHE A 4 7.54 11.30 11.98
N SER A 5 6.49 11.79 12.65
CA SER A 5 5.37 10.93 13.03
C SER A 5 4.54 10.57 11.80
N VAL A 6 4.70 9.34 11.33
CA VAL A 6 3.82 8.73 10.32
C VAL A 6 2.52 8.18 10.93
N GLY A 7 2.41 8.24 12.27
CA GLY A 7 1.24 7.83 13.05
C GLY A 7 -0.10 8.37 12.53
N PRO A 8 -0.23 9.66 12.15
CA PRO A 8 -1.48 10.20 11.61
C PRO A 8 -1.93 9.52 10.32
N VAL A 9 -1.00 9.19 9.40
CA VAL A 9 -1.34 8.50 8.14
C VAL A 9 -1.85 7.09 8.42
N ILE A 10 -1.25 6.41 9.41
CA ILE A 10 -1.67 5.08 9.82
C ILE A 10 -3.02 5.15 10.54
N SER A 11 -3.22 6.10 11.47
CA SER A 11 -4.49 6.27 12.17
C SER A 11 -5.62 6.66 11.23
N ASP A 12 -5.36 7.48 10.22
CA ASP A 12 -6.35 7.90 9.25
C ASP A 12 -6.77 6.72 8.36
N HIS A 13 -5.82 5.88 7.93
CA HIS A 13 -6.13 4.64 7.20
C HIS A 13 -6.93 3.66 8.06
N LEU A 14 -6.53 3.46 9.31
CA LEU A 14 -7.26 2.61 10.25
C LEU A 14 -8.67 3.15 10.53
N GLY A 15 -8.83 4.47 10.62
CA GLY A 15 -10.13 5.14 10.71
C GLY A 15 -11.01 4.94 9.48
N THR A 16 -10.43 4.69 8.29
CA THR A 16 -11.23 4.33 7.10
C THR A 16 -11.74 2.88 7.11
N LEU A 17 -11.23 2.01 7.98
CA LEU A 17 -11.68 0.62 8.16
C LEU A 17 -12.77 0.49 9.22
N GLU A 18 -12.96 1.52 10.05
CA GLU A 18 -14.02 1.56 11.05
C GLU A 18 -15.32 2.08 10.42
N ASP A 19 -16.29 1.19 10.24
CA ASP A 19 -17.60 1.50 9.67
C ASP A 19 -18.47 2.15 10.76
N GLU A 20 -18.52 3.49 10.77
CA GLU A 20 -19.32 4.29 11.73
C GLU A 20 -20.84 3.99 11.66
N ARG A 21 -21.34 3.27 10.65
CA ARG A 21 -22.77 2.90 10.61
C ARG A 21 -23.11 1.69 11.48
N THR A 22 -22.11 0.89 11.90
CA THR A 22 -22.34 -0.36 12.65
C THR A 22 -21.41 -0.56 13.86
N HIS A 23 -20.41 0.30 14.08
CA HIS A 23 -19.44 0.17 15.19
C HIS A 23 -18.72 -1.20 15.23
N THR A 24 -18.68 -1.93 14.12
CA THR A 24 -17.91 -3.16 14.01
C THR A 24 -16.94 -3.02 12.85
N ALA A 25 -15.65 -2.88 13.16
CA ALA A 25 -14.60 -3.22 12.22
C ALA A 25 -14.90 -4.62 11.71
N ARG A 26 -15.18 -4.78 10.42
CA ARG A 26 -15.33 -6.10 9.83
C ARG A 26 -14.00 -6.80 9.99
N TRP A 27 -13.90 -7.68 10.99
CA TRP A 27 -12.69 -8.46 11.26
C TRP A 27 -12.26 -9.25 10.01
N GLN A 28 -13.21 -9.53 9.11
CA GLN A 28 -12.99 -10.12 7.78
C GLN A 28 -12.11 -9.25 6.88
N ASP A 29 -12.25 -7.91 6.91
CA ASP A 29 -11.42 -7.01 6.10
C ASP A 29 -9.99 -6.94 6.66
N TRP A 30 -9.83 -7.00 7.99
CA TRP A 30 -8.53 -7.17 8.65
C TRP A 30 -7.89 -8.52 8.34
N ALA A 31 -8.65 -9.61 8.47
CA ALA A 31 -8.19 -10.96 8.18
C ALA A 31 -7.84 -11.12 6.69
N MET A 32 -8.52 -10.42 5.79
CA MET A 32 -8.21 -10.48 4.36
C MET A 32 -7.01 -9.60 4.01
N LEU A 33 -6.85 -8.43 4.64
CA LEU A 33 -5.73 -7.51 4.36
C LEU A 33 -4.38 -8.01 4.90
N TYR A 34 -4.38 -8.73 6.02
CA TYR A 34 -3.17 -9.27 6.64
C TYR A 34 -3.03 -10.78 6.46
N GLY A 35 -4.13 -11.52 6.43
CA GLY A 35 -4.12 -12.97 6.27
C GLY A 35 -3.78 -13.44 4.85
N LEU A 36 -4.26 -12.76 3.79
CA LEU A 36 -3.86 -13.12 2.40
C LEU A 36 -2.36 -12.89 2.15
N PRO A 37 -1.77 -11.75 2.52
CA PRO A 37 -0.33 -11.56 2.37
C PRO A 37 0.49 -12.53 3.22
N ALA A 38 0.03 -12.85 4.44
CA ALA A 38 0.65 -13.87 5.26
C ALA A 38 0.57 -15.27 4.61
N ALA A 39 -0.57 -15.63 4.02
CA ALA A 39 -0.76 -16.89 3.31
C ALA A 39 0.03 -16.95 1.99
N ALA A 40 0.32 -15.82 1.35
CA ALA A 40 1.18 -15.76 0.16
C ALA A 40 2.68 -15.83 0.53
N GLY A 41 3.09 -15.21 1.63
CA GLY A 41 4.49 -15.20 2.09
C GLY A 41 4.92 -16.45 2.86
N ALA A 42 4.02 -17.06 3.64
CA ALA A 42 4.34 -18.22 4.48
C ALA A 42 4.80 -19.47 3.70
N PRO A 43 4.17 -19.86 2.57
CA PRO A 43 4.62 -21.01 1.78
C PRO A 43 6.02 -20.82 1.21
N LEU A 44 6.44 -19.59 0.91
CA LEU A 44 7.79 -19.30 0.40
C LEU A 44 8.85 -19.47 1.50
N ALA A 45 8.53 -19.09 2.74
CA ALA A 45 9.39 -19.35 3.90
C ALA A 45 9.52 -20.86 4.19
N ILE A 46 8.43 -21.62 3.98
CA ILE A 46 8.37 -23.07 4.23
C ILE A 46 9.08 -23.86 3.11
N TRP A 47 8.90 -23.48 1.85
CA TRP A 47 9.47 -24.16 0.68
C TRP A 47 10.83 -23.62 0.23
N ASN A 48 11.44 -22.72 1.00
CA ASN A 48 12.78 -22.19 0.78
C ASN A 48 12.98 -21.58 -0.63
N VAL A 49 11.93 -20.98 -1.17
CA VAL A 49 11.96 -20.33 -2.49
C VAL A 49 12.72 -19.02 -2.37
N GLN A 50 13.78 -18.87 -3.15
CA GLN A 50 14.63 -17.69 -3.14
C GLN A 50 14.31 -16.81 -4.34
N LEU A 51 14.05 -15.52 -4.08
CA LEU A 51 13.87 -14.55 -5.16
C LEU A 51 15.21 -14.29 -5.86
N GLN A 52 15.24 -14.56 -7.16
CA GLN A 52 16.29 -14.13 -8.07
C GLN A 52 15.90 -12.78 -8.70
N GLY A 53 16.86 -12.03 -9.22
CA GLY A 53 16.56 -10.77 -9.91
C GLY A 53 16.03 -9.63 -9.03
N ILE A 54 16.41 -9.55 -7.75
CA ILE A 54 15.91 -8.49 -6.84
C ILE A 54 16.11 -7.06 -7.38
N GLY A 55 17.12 -6.83 -8.23
CA GLY A 55 17.36 -5.51 -8.84
C GLY A 55 16.20 -5.06 -9.71
N GLU A 56 15.63 -5.96 -10.52
CA GLU A 56 14.45 -5.69 -11.34
C GLU A 56 13.21 -5.46 -10.47
N VAL A 57 13.07 -6.24 -9.40
CA VAL A 57 11.98 -6.08 -8.42
C VAL A 57 12.06 -4.72 -7.71
N VAL A 58 13.25 -4.32 -7.26
CA VAL A 58 13.49 -2.99 -6.66
C VAL A 58 13.15 -1.90 -7.66
N GLY A 59 13.58 -2.03 -8.91
CA GLY A 59 13.28 -1.07 -9.98
C GLY A 59 11.77 -0.91 -10.21
N GLY A 60 11.05 -2.02 -10.36
CA GLY A 60 9.60 -2.03 -10.53
C GLY A 60 8.86 -1.44 -9.32
N LEU A 61 9.27 -1.79 -8.10
CA LEU A 61 8.70 -1.25 -6.87
C LEU A 61 8.95 0.25 -6.72
N ALA A 62 10.12 0.74 -7.09
CA ALA A 62 10.45 2.16 -7.04
C ALA A 62 9.58 2.98 -8.02
N ILE A 63 9.39 2.47 -9.24
CA ILE A 63 8.48 3.06 -10.23
C ILE A 63 7.05 3.08 -9.67
N LEU A 64 6.56 1.97 -9.13
CA LEU A 64 5.22 1.87 -8.54
C LEU A 64 5.03 2.85 -7.37
N ALA A 65 6.03 2.98 -6.49
CA ALA A 65 6.00 3.94 -5.38
C ALA A 65 5.95 5.39 -5.88
N GLY A 66 6.71 5.71 -6.93
CA GLY A 66 6.64 7.02 -7.59
C GLY A 66 5.26 7.31 -8.18
N PHE A 67 4.66 6.33 -8.88
CA PHE A 67 3.29 6.46 -9.39
C PHE A 67 2.25 6.62 -8.27
N LEU A 68 2.40 5.90 -7.15
CA LEU A 68 1.54 6.04 -5.98
C LEU A 68 1.63 7.44 -5.38
N PHE A 69 2.84 8.00 -5.29
CA PHE A 69 3.02 9.37 -4.83
C PHE A 69 2.32 10.37 -5.76
N GLY A 70 2.48 10.20 -7.07
CA GLY A 70 1.74 10.99 -8.08
C GLY A 70 0.22 10.85 -7.91
N LEU A 71 -0.28 9.65 -7.65
CA LEU A 71 -1.71 9.39 -7.40
C LEU A 71 -2.21 10.13 -6.14
N VAL A 72 -1.45 10.16 -5.05
CA VAL A 72 -1.81 10.94 -3.84
C VAL A 72 -1.96 12.42 -4.17
N VAL A 73 -1.01 12.99 -4.90
CA VAL A 73 -1.06 14.40 -5.32
C VAL A 73 -2.29 14.66 -6.18
N PHE A 74 -2.59 13.77 -7.13
CA PHE A 74 -3.78 13.89 -7.97
C PHE A 74 -5.08 13.81 -7.15
N VAL A 75 -5.18 12.89 -6.19
CA VAL A 75 -6.35 12.78 -5.30
C VAL A 75 -6.48 14.02 -4.42
N PHE A 76 -5.37 14.59 -3.95
CA PHE A 76 -5.39 15.86 -3.22
C PHE A 76 -5.91 17.02 -4.08
N GLN A 77 -5.45 17.13 -5.33
CA GLN A 77 -5.96 18.14 -6.27
C GLN A 77 -7.45 17.96 -6.53
N LEU A 78 -7.90 16.72 -6.76
CA LEU A 78 -9.32 16.40 -6.95
C LEU A 78 -10.15 16.80 -5.73
N ARG A 79 -9.66 16.51 -4.52
CA ARG A 79 -10.30 16.90 -3.27
C ARG A 79 -10.47 18.42 -3.17
N LEU A 80 -9.42 19.19 -3.48
CA LEU A 80 -9.50 20.65 -3.47
C LEU A 80 -10.53 21.17 -4.48
N GLN A 81 -10.56 20.61 -5.69
CA GLN A 81 -11.52 21.00 -6.73
C GLN A 81 -12.97 20.71 -6.29
N VAL A 82 -13.22 19.53 -5.74
CA VAL A 82 -14.57 19.12 -5.29
C VAL A 82 -15.02 19.93 -4.07
N THR A 83 -14.11 20.25 -3.15
CA THR A 83 -14.45 21.07 -1.96
C THR A 83 -14.70 22.53 -2.33
N ALA A 84 -14.07 23.03 -3.40
CA ALA A 84 -14.26 24.39 -3.89
C ALA A 84 -15.51 24.55 -4.77
N ASP A 85 -16.15 23.47 -5.22
CA ASP A 85 -17.35 23.54 -6.06
C ASP A 85 -18.59 23.85 -5.20
N PRO A 86 -19.25 25.01 -5.39
CA PRO A 86 -20.43 25.41 -4.60
C PRO A 86 -21.66 24.51 -4.84
N ARG A 87 -21.64 23.65 -5.87
CA ARG A 87 -22.71 22.67 -6.13
C ARG A 87 -22.59 21.42 -5.27
N VAL A 88 -21.43 21.19 -4.67
CA VAL A 88 -21.18 20.02 -3.81
C VAL A 88 -21.48 20.39 -2.37
N ALA A 89 -22.41 19.68 -1.74
CA ALA A 89 -22.69 19.87 -0.32
C ALA A 89 -21.41 19.61 0.50
N PRO A 90 -20.96 20.55 1.35
CA PRO A 90 -19.70 20.40 2.11
C PRO A 90 -19.65 19.17 3.02
N GLN A 91 -20.82 18.67 3.44
CA GLN A 91 -21.00 17.47 4.28
C GLN A 91 -21.56 16.28 3.48
N GLY A 92 -21.47 16.34 2.15
CA GLY A 92 -21.96 15.29 1.26
C GLY A 92 -21.13 14.01 1.34
N LEU A 93 -21.69 12.93 0.82
CA LEU A 93 -21.03 11.62 0.77
C LEU A 93 -19.76 11.66 -0.11
N LEU A 94 -19.75 12.50 -1.16
CA LEU A 94 -18.63 12.62 -2.11
C LEU A 94 -17.34 13.18 -1.47
N PRO A 95 -17.32 14.36 -0.80
CA PRO A 95 -16.14 14.83 -0.06
C PRO A 95 -15.59 13.79 0.93
N ARG A 96 -16.47 13.10 1.67
CA ARG A 96 -16.09 12.05 2.62
C ARG A 96 -15.43 10.84 1.94
N LEU A 97 -15.94 10.41 0.79
CA LEU A 97 -15.30 9.34 0.01
C LEU A 97 -13.91 9.74 -0.51
N LEU A 98 -13.72 11.01 -0.87
CA LEU A 98 -12.42 11.54 -1.30
C LEU A 98 -11.42 11.62 -0.14
N ASP A 99 -11.85 12.04 1.05
CA ASP A 99 -11.02 12.01 2.26
C ASP A 99 -10.55 10.57 2.56
N GLN A 100 -11.49 9.61 2.52
CA GLN A 100 -11.15 8.21 2.72
C GLN A 100 -10.22 7.68 1.63
N LEU A 101 -10.45 8.03 0.36
CA LEU A 101 -9.56 7.64 -0.73
C LEU A 101 -8.15 8.21 -0.51
N PHE A 102 -8.05 9.49 -0.15
CA PHE A 102 -6.78 10.15 0.12
C PHE A 102 -6.00 9.46 1.25
N ALA A 103 -6.65 9.12 2.36
CA ALA A 103 -6.03 8.38 3.46
C ALA A 103 -5.51 6.99 3.02
N ASN A 104 -6.32 6.25 2.26
CA ASN A 104 -5.94 4.92 1.74
C ASN A 104 -4.75 4.97 0.78
N VAL A 105 -4.76 5.92 -0.17
CA VAL A 105 -3.66 6.06 -1.12
C VAL A 105 -2.40 6.57 -0.40
N SER A 106 -2.54 7.47 0.58
CA SER A 106 -1.39 7.94 1.39
C SER A 106 -0.73 6.81 2.18
N TYR A 107 -1.54 5.90 2.74
CA TYR A 107 -1.02 4.70 3.38
C TYR A 107 -0.37 3.74 2.37
N ALA A 108 -0.96 3.55 1.19
CA ALA A 108 -0.36 2.76 0.11
C ALA A 108 1.01 3.32 -0.34
N VAL A 109 1.15 4.65 -0.40
CA VAL A 109 2.45 5.31 -0.66
C VAL A 109 3.47 4.97 0.41
N LEU A 110 3.09 5.09 1.68
CA LEU A 110 3.98 4.77 2.79
C LEU A 110 4.45 3.31 2.73
N VAL A 111 3.52 2.38 2.54
CA VAL A 111 3.84 0.95 2.39
C VAL A 111 4.70 0.71 1.15
N GLY A 112 4.45 1.40 0.04
CA GLY A 112 5.26 1.35 -1.17
C GLY A 112 6.71 1.74 -0.91
N PHE A 113 6.95 2.90 -0.27
CA PHE A 113 8.30 3.34 0.09
C PHE A 113 8.98 2.40 1.09
N MET A 114 8.25 1.91 2.09
CA MET A 114 8.77 0.89 3.02
C MET A 114 9.18 -0.39 2.28
N THR A 115 8.37 -0.85 1.32
CA THR A 115 8.66 -2.04 0.52
C THR A 115 9.91 -1.86 -0.33
N VAL A 116 10.09 -0.69 -0.94
CA VAL A 116 11.31 -0.32 -1.67
C VAL A 116 12.52 -0.31 -0.73
N GLY A 117 12.42 0.34 0.43
CA GLY A 117 13.50 0.39 1.43
C GLY A 117 13.93 -1.00 1.93
N VAL A 118 12.96 -1.86 2.22
CA VAL A 118 13.19 -3.27 2.60
C VAL A 118 13.84 -4.03 1.46
N SER A 119 13.45 -3.80 0.20
CA SER A 119 14.06 -4.44 -0.97
C SER A 119 15.50 -4.02 -1.19
N ILE A 120 15.82 -2.74 -0.96
CA ILE A 120 17.19 -2.23 -1.00
C ILE A 120 18.03 -2.85 0.12
N ALA A 121 17.50 -2.90 1.35
CA ALA A 121 18.19 -3.53 2.49
C ALA A 121 18.44 -5.03 2.23
N ALA A 122 17.45 -5.75 1.70
CA ALA A 122 17.58 -7.14 1.29
C ALA A 122 18.68 -7.32 0.23
N SER A 123 18.72 -6.43 -0.77
CA SER A 123 19.75 -6.43 -1.82
C SER A 123 21.15 -6.15 -1.26
N ALA A 124 21.28 -5.24 -0.30
CA ALA A 124 22.56 -4.90 0.33
C ALA A 124 23.14 -6.03 1.18
N THR A 125 22.30 -6.91 1.73
CA THR A 125 22.76 -8.08 2.53
C THR A 125 23.19 -9.28 1.68
N ARG A 126 23.17 -9.18 0.34
CA ARG A 126 23.58 -10.27 -0.54
C ARG A 126 25.09 -10.44 -0.51
N SER A 127 25.54 -11.68 -0.36
CA SER A 127 26.95 -12.05 -0.55
C SER A 127 27.24 -12.32 -2.03
N LEU A 128 28.45 -11.98 -2.46
CA LEU A 128 28.97 -12.37 -3.78
C LEU A 128 29.24 -13.87 -3.79
N ASP A 129 28.78 -14.56 -4.83
CA ASP A 129 29.11 -15.97 -5.04
C ASP A 129 30.56 -16.07 -5.51
N ALA A 130 31.42 -16.70 -4.71
CA ALA A 130 32.83 -16.87 -5.00
C ALA A 130 33.10 -17.73 -6.25
N LYS A 131 32.12 -18.50 -6.75
CA LYS A 131 32.28 -19.39 -7.91
C LYS A 131 31.86 -18.76 -9.24
N THR A 132 30.92 -17.83 -9.22
CA THR A 132 30.27 -17.29 -10.42
C THR A 132 30.51 -15.79 -10.58
N GLY A 133 30.94 -15.10 -9.52
CA GLY A 133 31.04 -13.63 -9.50
C GLY A 133 29.69 -12.91 -9.42
N ASP A 134 28.58 -13.66 -9.49
CA ASP A 134 27.22 -13.16 -9.41
C ASP A 134 26.73 -13.01 -7.96
N LEU A 135 25.77 -12.12 -7.74
CA LEU A 135 25.13 -11.93 -6.44
C LEU A 135 24.30 -13.18 -6.08
N MET A 136 24.59 -13.83 -4.94
CA MET A 136 23.82 -14.99 -4.48
C MET A 136 22.35 -14.64 -4.26
N ALA A 137 21.45 -15.61 -4.45
CA ALA A 137 20.03 -15.40 -4.25
C ALA A 137 19.70 -14.91 -2.82
N VAL A 138 18.61 -14.16 -2.70
CA VAL A 138 18.24 -13.47 -1.47
C VAL A 138 17.83 -14.48 -0.39
N ASN A 139 18.24 -14.25 0.87
CA ASN A 139 17.88 -15.10 2.01
C ASN A 139 16.36 -15.36 2.04
N ARG A 140 15.94 -16.58 2.39
CA ARG A 140 14.53 -16.99 2.48
C ARG A 140 13.66 -16.02 3.29
N TRP A 141 14.20 -15.45 4.37
CA TRP A 141 13.46 -14.53 5.23
C TRP A 141 13.16 -13.22 4.52
N TRP A 142 14.14 -12.65 3.82
CA TRP A 142 13.95 -11.47 2.99
C TRP A 142 12.97 -11.76 1.85
N SER A 143 13.07 -12.91 1.19
CA SER A 143 12.14 -13.29 0.13
C SER A 143 10.69 -13.36 0.62
N ALA A 144 10.46 -13.97 1.79
CA ALA A 144 9.13 -14.05 2.40
C ALA A 144 8.58 -12.66 2.79
N VAL A 145 9.41 -11.81 3.39
CA VAL A 145 9.02 -10.43 3.77
C VAL A 145 8.66 -9.61 2.54
N LEU A 146 9.44 -9.72 1.45
CA LEU A 146 9.19 -8.99 0.21
C LEU A 146 7.88 -9.39 -0.45
N VAL A 147 7.59 -10.69 -0.52
CA VAL A 147 6.32 -11.15 -1.08
C VAL A 147 5.15 -10.75 -0.21
N LEU A 148 5.29 -10.81 1.12
CA LEU A 148 4.26 -10.35 2.05
C LEU A 148 3.97 -8.86 1.83
N LEU A 149 5.01 -8.01 1.79
CA LEU A 149 4.85 -6.57 1.58
C LEU A 149 4.26 -6.25 0.21
N PHE A 150 4.70 -6.95 -0.84
CA PHE A 150 4.16 -6.78 -2.18
C PHE A 150 2.68 -7.18 -2.25
N ALA A 151 2.31 -8.33 -1.69
CA ALA A 151 0.93 -8.77 -1.63
C ALA A 151 0.05 -7.79 -0.83
N HIS A 152 0.55 -7.29 0.31
CA HIS A 152 -0.12 -6.26 1.10
C HIS A 152 -0.33 -4.98 0.28
N LEU A 153 0.69 -4.52 -0.45
CA LEU A 153 0.61 -3.36 -1.33
C LEU A 153 -0.44 -3.55 -2.43
N MET A 154 -0.51 -4.72 -3.06
CA MET A 154 -1.53 -5.02 -4.07
C MET A 154 -2.96 -4.95 -3.51
N LEU A 155 -3.17 -5.40 -2.28
CA LEU A 155 -4.47 -5.30 -1.62
C LEU A 155 -4.85 -3.85 -1.30
N LEU A 156 -3.89 -3.01 -0.88
CA LEU A 156 -4.12 -1.58 -0.66
C LEU A 156 -4.50 -0.86 -1.96
N LEU A 157 -3.87 -1.22 -3.08
CA LEU A 157 -4.25 -0.72 -4.40
C LEU A 157 -5.66 -1.16 -4.78
N ALA A 158 -6.01 -2.43 -4.58
CA ALA A 158 -7.34 -2.95 -4.87
C ALA A 158 -8.43 -2.25 -4.04
N MET A 159 -8.16 -1.97 -2.76
CA MET A 159 -9.06 -1.19 -1.91
C MET A 159 -9.23 0.25 -2.41
N SER A 160 -8.12 0.91 -2.76
CA SER A 160 -8.13 2.28 -3.29
C SER A 160 -8.96 2.36 -4.57
N LEU A 161 -8.82 1.37 -5.47
CA LEU A 161 -9.61 1.28 -6.70
C LEU A 161 -11.11 1.07 -6.43
N LYS A 162 -11.46 0.19 -5.47
CA LYS A 162 -12.86 -0.01 -5.07
C LYS A 162 -13.49 1.27 -4.53
N ARG A 163 -12.75 2.05 -3.73
CA ARG A 163 -13.24 3.32 -3.17
C ARG A 163 -13.40 4.39 -4.26
N LEU A 164 -12.43 4.51 -5.18
CA LEU A 164 -12.54 5.40 -6.33
C LEU A 164 -13.78 5.07 -7.18
N ARG A 165 -14.03 3.78 -7.44
CA ARG A 165 -15.22 3.33 -8.18
C ARG A 165 -16.52 3.72 -7.48
N ARG A 166 -16.60 3.62 -6.15
CA ARG A 166 -17.77 4.07 -5.38
C ARG A 166 -17.98 5.58 -5.48
N ALA A 167 -16.90 6.37 -5.38
CA ALA A 167 -16.98 7.83 -5.55
C ALA A 167 -17.49 8.23 -6.94
N TYR A 168 -17.02 7.53 -7.98
CA TYR A 168 -17.51 7.75 -9.35
C TYR A 168 -19.00 7.38 -9.53
N GLN A 169 -19.45 6.30 -8.89
CA GLN A 169 -20.87 5.92 -8.92
C GLN A 169 -21.78 6.94 -8.25
N GLU A 170 -21.32 7.58 -7.18
CA GLU A 170 -22.07 8.64 -6.49
C GLU A 170 -22.18 9.89 -7.37
N LEU A 171 -21.12 10.26 -8.10
CA LEU A 171 -21.16 11.39 -9.03
C LEU A 171 -22.15 11.19 -10.19
N LYS A 172 -22.46 9.93 -10.54
CA LYS A 172 -23.40 9.59 -11.61
C LYS A 172 -24.87 9.65 -11.17
N ARG A 173 -25.15 9.66 -9.87
CA ARG A 173 -26.52 9.78 -9.33
C ARG A 173 -26.96 11.24 -9.33
#